data_AF-B5YMR4-F1
#
_entry.id   AF-B5YMR4-F1
#
_cell.length_a   1.000
_cell.length_b   1.000
_cell.length_c   1.000
_cell.angle_alpha   90.00
_cell.angle_beta   90.00
_cell.angle_gamma   90.00
#
_symmetry.space_group_name_H-M   'P 1'
#
loop_
_entity.id
_entity.type
_entity.pdbx_description
1 polymer ?
#
loop_
_entity_poly.entity_id
_entity_poly.type
_entity_poly.pdbx_seq_one_letter_code
_entity_poly.pdbx_strand_id
1 'polypeptide(L)'
;LQALISWITSQLQSSASSSLSLVTPTLTALMSCPEARILFASSGGIGYLSRHLRNGATVQQLYELCFCLWTLTYECNSSAVVRVTFARDNAVHSLVDLVSSAPREKVVRVALSALRTLAQCTADGSPDSAGKKEVTGSTFLNEMIGCGLIKYVDQMKERQWTDPDIVEDLDVLHKLLHENFKEMSTWDVYLAEVQSGSLEWGILHTEKFFKENAKKFEGADGDFVVVKYLIALTASNDEEVQSIACYDIGEFVRHYPNGRSIARSLGAKDIVMRLVDHSNEELQRHALTAVSKMMVQNW
;
A
#
# COMPACT_ATOMS: atom_id res chain seq x y z
N LEU A 1 26.64 -6.63 17.53
CA LEU A 1 25.26 -6.32 17.07
C LEU A 1 25.18 -6.14 15.56
N GLN A 2 25.93 -5.19 14.99
CA GLN A 2 25.87 -4.84 13.55
C GLN A 2 26.11 -6.03 12.60
N ALA A 3 27.12 -6.88 12.87
CA ALA A 3 27.39 -8.08 12.06
C ALA A 3 26.23 -9.10 12.10
N LEU A 4 25.59 -9.27 13.26
CA LEU A 4 24.44 -10.16 13.42
C LEU A 4 23.23 -9.64 12.63
N ILE A 5 22.96 -8.33 12.69
CA ILE A 5 21.88 -7.70 11.92
C ILE A 5 22.13 -7.84 10.42
N SER A 6 23.35 -7.55 9.96
CA SER A 6 23.74 -7.73 8.56
C SER A 6 23.54 -9.18 8.10
N TRP A 7 23.91 -10.16 8.93
CA TRP A 7 23.67 -11.56 8.64
C TRP A 7 22.17 -11.87 8.55
N ILE A 8 21.34 -11.45 9.52
CA ILE A 8 19.88 -11.66 9.49
C ILE A 8 19.26 -11.04 8.23
N THR A 9 19.61 -9.80 7.92
CA THR A 9 19.13 -9.12 6.72
C THR A 9 19.51 -9.86 5.44
N SER A 10 20.73 -10.42 5.36
CA SER A 10 21.15 -11.22 4.20
C SER A 10 20.33 -12.51 4.04
N GLN A 11 19.89 -13.11 5.14
CA GLN A 11 19.01 -14.28 5.08
C GLN A 11 17.60 -13.89 4.59
N LEU A 12 17.08 -12.73 5.04
CA LEU A 12 15.78 -12.21 4.63
C LEU A 12 15.75 -11.72 3.17
N GLN A 13 16.90 -11.38 2.60
CA GLN A 13 17.01 -11.09 1.16
C GLN A 13 16.65 -12.30 0.31
N SER A 14 17.01 -13.51 0.76
CA SER A 14 16.63 -14.75 0.11
C SER A 14 15.13 -15.04 0.30
N SER A 15 14.47 -15.54 -0.75
CA SER A 15 13.05 -15.95 -0.67
C SER A 15 12.86 -17.38 -0.13
N ALA A 16 13.90 -17.99 0.45
CA ALA A 16 13.83 -19.37 0.92
C ALA A 16 13.13 -19.46 2.29
N SER A 17 12.09 -20.30 2.37
CA SER A 17 11.30 -20.48 3.61
C SER A 17 12.10 -21.05 4.78
N SER A 18 13.14 -21.85 4.50
CA SER A 18 14.08 -22.39 5.50
C SER A 18 14.94 -21.32 6.16
N SER A 19 15.25 -20.25 5.43
CA SER A 19 16.00 -19.10 5.98
C SER A 19 15.15 -18.31 6.98
N LEU A 20 13.83 -18.24 6.74
CA LEU A 20 12.91 -17.48 7.57
C LEU A 20 12.77 -18.09 8.96
N SER A 21 12.50 -19.40 9.08
CA SER A 21 12.37 -20.07 10.38
C SER A 21 13.63 -20.00 11.24
N LEU A 22 14.81 -19.89 10.62
CA LEU A 22 16.09 -19.73 11.33
C LEU A 22 16.24 -18.33 11.95
N VAL A 23 15.80 -17.28 11.24
CA VAL A 23 16.07 -15.90 11.66
C VAL A 23 14.97 -15.28 12.51
N THR A 24 13.72 -15.66 12.32
CA THR A 24 12.60 -14.95 12.97
C THR A 24 12.63 -14.99 14.50
N PRO A 25 12.97 -16.11 15.17
CA PRO A 25 13.10 -16.12 16.64
C PRO A 25 14.20 -15.19 17.14
N THR A 26 15.35 -15.20 16.47
CA THR A 26 16.50 -14.34 16.82
C THR A 26 16.15 -12.87 16.59
N LEU A 27 15.49 -12.55 15.47
CA LEU A 27 15.05 -11.20 15.14
C LEU A 27 14.06 -10.70 16.19
N THR A 28 13.08 -11.53 16.59
CA THR A 28 12.08 -11.20 17.61
C THR A 28 12.74 -10.83 18.95
N ALA A 29 13.76 -11.57 19.38
CA ALA A 29 14.53 -11.24 20.58
C ALA A 29 15.32 -9.92 20.44
N LEU A 30 15.88 -9.65 19.25
CA LEU A 30 16.60 -8.41 18.97
C LEU A 30 15.67 -7.19 18.95
N MET A 31 14.40 -7.34 18.59
CA MET A 31 13.44 -6.24 18.56
C MET A 31 13.20 -5.60 19.93
N SER A 32 13.55 -6.24 21.04
CA SER A 32 13.53 -5.62 22.36
C SER A 32 14.61 -4.53 22.54
N CYS A 33 15.63 -4.49 21.69
CA CYS A 33 16.72 -3.51 21.74
C CYS A 33 16.49 -2.37 20.74
N PRO A 34 16.35 -1.10 21.20
CA PRO A 34 16.16 0.05 20.29
C PRO A 34 17.29 0.23 19.27
N GLU A 35 18.55 0.04 19.69
CA GLU A 35 19.71 0.12 18.78
C GLU A 35 19.62 -0.93 17.66
N ALA A 36 19.16 -2.14 17.98
CA ALA A 36 18.97 -3.19 16.99
C ALA A 36 17.86 -2.85 16.00
N ARG A 37 16.76 -2.24 16.46
CA ARG A 37 15.66 -1.77 15.61
C ARG A 37 16.13 -0.75 14.57
N ILE A 38 16.88 0.27 15.00
CA ILE A 38 17.42 1.30 14.10
C ILE A 38 18.40 0.71 13.08
N LEU A 39 19.32 -0.14 13.51
CA LEU A 39 20.29 -0.81 12.63
C LEU A 39 19.60 -1.72 11.61
N PHE A 40 18.58 -2.47 12.04
CA PHE A 40 17.81 -3.36 11.18
C PHE A 40 17.01 -2.58 10.13
N ALA A 41 16.33 -1.51 10.54
CA ALA A 41 15.61 -0.63 9.61
C ALA A 41 16.56 0.02 8.59
N SER A 42 17.71 0.52 9.04
CA SER A 42 18.74 1.10 8.18
C SER A 42 19.33 0.11 7.18
N SER A 43 19.24 -1.20 7.46
CA SER A 43 19.66 -2.27 6.56
C SER A 43 18.57 -2.70 5.56
N GLY A 44 17.46 -1.96 5.46
CA GLY A 44 16.32 -2.31 4.60
C GLY A 44 15.39 -3.37 5.20
N GLY A 45 15.50 -3.63 6.51
CA GLY A 45 14.75 -4.66 7.21
C GLY A 45 13.23 -4.56 7.03
N ILE A 46 12.68 -3.34 7.04
CA ILE A 46 11.23 -3.09 6.91
C ILE A 46 10.71 -3.66 5.59
N GLY A 47 11.33 -3.31 4.44
CA GLY A 47 10.90 -3.83 3.15
C GLY A 47 10.99 -5.35 3.02
N TYR A 48 12.00 -5.99 3.65
CA TYR A 48 12.05 -7.44 3.67
C TYR A 48 10.92 -8.06 4.49
N LEU A 49 10.58 -7.47 5.65
CA LEU A 49 9.45 -7.93 6.46
C LEU A 49 8.12 -7.75 5.71
N SER A 50 7.86 -6.58 5.12
CA SER A 50 6.66 -6.31 4.31
C SER A 50 6.51 -7.34 3.18
N ARG A 51 7.59 -7.64 2.47
CA ARG A 51 7.60 -8.63 1.39
C ARG A 51 7.27 -10.04 1.88
N HIS A 52 7.86 -10.48 3.00
CA HIS A 52 7.64 -11.83 3.53
C HIS A 52 6.25 -12.01 4.15
N LEU A 53 5.64 -10.94 4.69
CA LEU A 53 4.26 -11.00 5.17
C LEU A 53 3.25 -11.29 4.06
N ARG A 54 3.49 -10.78 2.85
CA ARG A 54 2.63 -11.03 1.67
C ARG A 54 2.92 -12.36 0.97
N ASN A 55 4.10 -12.93 1.18
CA ASN A 55 4.54 -14.17 0.52
C ASN A 55 4.47 -15.37 1.47
N GLY A 56 3.24 -15.87 1.69
CA GLY A 56 2.96 -17.22 2.21
C GLY A 56 3.87 -17.72 3.34
N ALA A 57 3.60 -17.31 4.57
CA ALA A 57 4.28 -17.83 5.76
C ALA A 57 3.32 -18.63 6.66
N THR A 58 3.86 -19.47 7.54
CA THR A 58 3.03 -20.11 8.57
C THR A 58 2.43 -19.04 9.50
N VAL A 59 1.30 -19.33 10.14
CA VAL A 59 0.66 -18.42 11.11
C VAL A 59 1.63 -17.93 12.18
N GLN A 60 2.53 -18.80 12.65
CA GLN A 60 3.54 -18.43 13.64
C GLN A 60 4.55 -17.42 13.07
N GLN A 61 5.04 -17.66 11.86
CA GLN A 61 5.95 -16.72 11.19
C GLN A 61 5.25 -15.38 10.88
N LEU A 62 3.99 -15.39 10.43
CA LEU A 62 3.22 -14.16 10.22
C LEU A 62 3.12 -13.36 11.52
N TYR A 63 2.84 -14.01 12.64
CA TYR A 63 2.80 -13.36 13.94
C TYR A 63 4.17 -12.74 14.30
N GLU A 64 5.26 -13.49 14.18
CA GLU A 64 6.59 -13.01 14.57
C GLU A 64 7.12 -11.89 13.64
N LEU A 65 6.88 -11.99 12.33
CA LEU A 65 7.21 -10.94 11.37
C LEU A 65 6.38 -9.67 11.60
N CYS A 66 5.07 -9.83 11.83
CA CYS A 66 4.17 -8.73 12.16
C CYS A 66 4.57 -8.08 13.50
N PHE A 67 4.96 -8.88 14.49
CA PHE A 67 5.52 -8.39 15.75
C PHE A 67 6.78 -7.56 15.51
N CYS A 68 7.69 -8.03 14.65
CA CYS A 68 8.88 -7.25 14.33
C CYS A 68 8.52 -5.90 13.67
N LEU A 69 7.59 -5.87 12.71
CA LEU A 69 7.10 -4.61 12.13
C LEU A 69 6.45 -3.71 13.19
N TRP A 70 5.57 -4.25 14.03
CA TRP A 70 4.94 -3.50 15.13
C TRP A 70 5.98 -2.88 16.07
N THR A 71 7.01 -3.62 16.48
CA THR A 71 8.05 -3.03 17.34
C THR A 71 8.82 -1.90 16.67
N LEU A 72 8.99 -1.96 15.33
CA LEU A 72 9.65 -0.91 14.56
C LEU A 72 8.78 0.35 14.44
N THR A 73 7.45 0.26 14.56
CA THR A 73 6.58 1.45 14.50
C THR A 73 6.83 2.41 15.67
N TYR A 74 7.36 1.93 16.80
CA TYR A 74 7.72 2.80 17.92
C TYR A 74 8.90 3.74 17.63
N GLU A 75 9.73 3.42 16.63
CA GLU A 75 10.84 4.28 16.21
C GLU A 75 10.40 5.39 15.26
N CYS A 76 9.18 5.34 14.72
CA CYS A 76 8.70 6.29 13.71
C CYS A 76 8.74 7.76 14.19
N ASN A 77 8.34 8.01 15.44
CA ASN A 77 8.37 9.38 15.99
C ASN A 77 9.81 9.89 16.22
N SER A 78 10.76 9.00 16.50
CA SER A 78 12.15 9.34 16.84
C SER A 78 13.13 9.21 15.68
N SER A 79 12.73 8.60 14.56
CA SER A 79 13.55 8.41 13.38
C SER A 79 12.77 8.66 12.07
N ALA A 80 13.01 9.82 11.46
CA ALA A 80 12.49 10.16 10.13
C ALA A 80 12.85 9.10 9.07
N VAL A 81 14.05 8.51 9.16
CA VAL A 81 14.50 7.47 8.23
C VAL A 81 13.61 6.23 8.33
N VAL A 82 13.32 5.76 9.55
CA VAL A 82 12.42 4.63 9.77
C VAL A 82 11.02 4.97 9.25
N ARG A 83 10.51 6.15 9.63
CA ARG A 83 9.16 6.61 9.30
C ARG A 83 8.93 6.70 7.78
N VAL A 84 9.86 7.31 7.05
CA VAL A 84 9.83 7.37 5.57
C VAL A 84 9.96 5.98 4.94
N THR A 85 10.75 5.09 5.54
CA THR A 85 10.92 3.72 5.05
C THR A 85 9.63 2.90 5.17
N PHE A 86 8.84 3.08 6.23
CA PHE A 86 7.52 2.46 6.36
C PHE A 86 6.60 2.83 5.19
N ALA A 87 6.51 4.13 4.86
CA ALA A 87 5.69 4.63 3.76
C ALA A 87 6.21 4.19 2.39
N ARG A 88 7.54 4.14 2.21
CA ARG A 88 8.16 3.75 0.93
C ARG A 88 8.01 2.25 0.64
N ASP A 89 8.15 1.40 1.65
CA ASP A 89 8.27 -0.05 1.48
C ASP A 89 6.94 -0.80 1.70
N ASN A 90 5.79 -0.13 1.49
CA ASN A 90 4.44 -0.69 1.53
C ASN A 90 4.13 -1.52 2.79
N ALA A 91 4.62 -1.04 3.94
CA ALA A 91 4.43 -1.72 5.21
C ALA A 91 2.95 -1.66 5.65
N VAL A 92 2.26 -0.54 5.42
CA VAL A 92 0.82 -0.42 5.73
C VAL A 92 0.01 -1.42 4.90
N HIS A 93 0.24 -1.49 3.58
CA HIS A 93 -0.42 -2.47 2.72
C HIS A 93 -0.28 -3.89 3.27
N SER A 94 0.95 -4.29 3.62
CA SER A 94 1.22 -5.63 4.15
C SER A 94 0.50 -5.91 5.49
N LEU A 95 0.31 -4.88 6.32
CA LEU A 95 -0.44 -5.00 7.58
C LEU A 95 -1.95 -5.05 7.34
N VAL A 96 -2.48 -4.28 6.39
CA VAL A 96 -3.90 -4.31 5.99
C VAL A 96 -4.27 -5.67 5.41
N ASP A 97 -3.39 -6.28 4.60
CA ASP A 97 -3.58 -7.65 4.09
C ASP A 97 -3.74 -8.69 5.21
N LEU A 98 -3.02 -8.54 6.33
CA LEU A 98 -3.16 -9.43 7.48
C LEU A 98 -4.50 -9.24 8.19
N VAL A 99 -5.00 -8.00 8.24
CA VAL A 99 -6.32 -7.69 8.81
C VAL A 99 -7.43 -8.25 7.92
N SER A 100 -7.33 -8.06 6.59
CA SER A 100 -8.35 -8.50 5.64
C SER A 100 -8.41 -10.03 5.51
N SER A 101 -7.27 -10.72 5.45
CA SER A 101 -7.20 -12.18 5.37
C SER A 101 -7.51 -12.89 6.69
N ALA A 102 -7.44 -12.16 7.81
CA ALA A 102 -7.77 -12.61 9.17
C ALA A 102 -7.25 -14.03 9.53
N PRO A 103 -5.95 -14.33 9.37
CA PRO A 103 -5.45 -15.70 9.43
C PRO A 103 -5.59 -16.34 10.81
N ARG A 104 -5.37 -15.55 11.88
CA ARG A 104 -5.65 -15.86 13.29
C ARG A 104 -5.74 -14.57 14.10
N GLU A 105 -6.55 -14.61 15.16
CA GLU A 105 -6.76 -13.50 16.10
C GLU A 105 -5.45 -12.90 16.62
N LYS A 106 -4.47 -13.72 17.00
CA LYS A 106 -3.17 -13.23 17.48
C LYS A 106 -2.39 -12.39 16.46
N VAL A 107 -2.54 -12.69 15.16
CA VAL A 107 -1.85 -11.95 14.08
C VAL A 107 -2.59 -10.65 13.83
N VAL A 108 -3.92 -10.73 13.73
CA VAL A 108 -4.81 -9.58 13.54
C VAL A 108 -4.62 -8.56 14.65
N ARG A 109 -4.55 -9.00 15.92
CA ARG A 109 -4.26 -8.13 17.07
C ARG A 109 -2.99 -7.30 16.87
N VAL A 110 -1.88 -7.94 16.53
CA VAL A 110 -0.60 -7.24 16.35
C VAL A 110 -0.62 -6.34 15.11
N ALA A 111 -1.30 -6.75 14.04
CA ALA A 111 -1.45 -5.92 12.84
C ALA A 111 -2.25 -4.65 13.14
N LEU A 112 -3.36 -4.75 13.87
CA LEU A 112 -4.16 -3.60 14.32
C LEU A 112 -3.34 -2.67 15.22
N SER A 113 -2.59 -3.21 16.18
CA SER A 113 -1.73 -2.38 17.06
C SER A 113 -0.63 -1.65 16.27
N ALA A 114 -0.06 -2.27 15.24
CA ALA A 114 0.89 -1.63 14.34
C ALA A 114 0.25 -0.50 13.53
N LEU A 115 -0.90 -0.76 12.93
CA LEU A 115 -1.66 0.24 12.17
C LEU A 115 -2.07 1.42 13.06
N ARG A 116 -2.58 1.17 14.27
CA ARG A 116 -2.91 2.20 15.26
C ARG A 116 -1.69 3.06 15.59
N THR A 117 -0.55 2.44 15.85
CA THR A 117 0.68 3.16 16.21
C THR A 117 1.15 4.06 15.06
N LEU A 118 1.09 3.59 13.82
CA LEU A 118 1.39 4.39 12.64
C LEU A 118 0.40 5.55 12.45
N ALA A 119 -0.90 5.29 12.61
CA ALA A 119 -1.95 6.31 12.50
C ALA A 119 -1.79 7.45 13.53
N GLN A 120 -1.21 7.16 14.69
CA GLN A 120 -0.96 8.14 15.76
C GLN A 120 0.43 8.80 15.69
N CYS A 121 1.20 8.56 14.63
CA CYS A 121 2.53 9.13 14.47
C CYS A 121 2.48 10.66 14.28
N THR A 122 3.18 11.43 15.11
CA THR A 122 3.18 12.91 15.04
C THR A 122 4.42 13.48 14.37
N ALA A 123 5.50 12.71 14.26
CA ALA A 123 6.81 13.13 13.75
C ALA A 123 7.56 14.20 14.59
N ASP A 124 6.98 14.68 15.69
CA ASP A 124 7.55 15.75 16.54
C ASP A 124 8.98 15.48 17.05
N GLY A 125 9.30 14.20 17.30
CA GLY A 125 10.62 13.79 17.82
C GLY A 125 11.74 13.80 16.77
N SER A 126 11.39 13.81 15.48
CA SER A 126 12.34 13.80 14.36
C SER A 126 11.66 14.30 13.08
N PRO A 127 11.45 15.62 12.96
CA PRO A 127 10.80 16.19 11.79
C PRO A 127 11.61 15.90 10.53
N ASP A 128 10.92 15.81 9.40
CA ASP A 128 11.57 15.60 8.10
C ASP A 128 12.44 16.80 7.70
N SER A 129 13.44 16.57 6.84
CA SER A 129 14.30 17.66 6.34
C SER A 129 13.46 18.72 5.62
N ALA A 130 13.77 20.00 5.87
CA ALA A 130 13.06 21.13 5.29
C ALA A 130 12.90 21.00 3.77
N GLY A 131 11.65 21.09 3.28
CA GLY A 131 11.31 21.04 1.85
C GLY A 131 10.81 19.70 1.33
N LYS A 132 10.75 18.63 2.15
CA LYS A 132 10.04 17.38 1.80
C LYS A 132 8.65 17.34 2.46
N LYS A 133 7.70 16.65 1.83
CA LYS A 133 6.40 16.35 2.43
C LYS A 133 6.63 15.48 3.67
N GLU A 134 6.23 15.99 4.83
CA GLU A 134 6.44 15.31 6.11
C GLU A 134 5.56 14.04 6.18
N VAL A 135 6.19 12.91 6.53
CA VAL A 135 5.46 11.66 6.73
C VAL A 135 4.93 11.64 8.17
N THR A 136 3.61 11.68 8.33
CA THR A 136 2.94 11.69 9.64
C THR A 136 1.82 10.65 9.68
N GLY A 137 1.09 10.58 10.79
CA GLY A 137 -0.10 9.75 10.94
C GLY A 137 -1.13 9.95 9.83
N SER A 138 -1.31 11.19 9.34
CA SER A 138 -2.20 11.45 8.19
C SER A 138 -1.70 10.79 6.90
N THR A 139 -0.38 10.70 6.70
CA THR A 139 0.18 9.98 5.55
C THR A 139 -0.17 8.49 5.62
N PHE A 140 0.01 7.88 6.79
CA PHE A 140 -0.33 6.47 7.00
C PHE A 140 -1.83 6.21 6.96
N LEU A 141 -2.67 7.12 7.47
CA LEU A 141 -4.14 7.02 7.38
C LEU A 141 -4.61 7.07 5.92
N ASN A 142 -4.03 7.94 5.09
CA ASN A 142 -4.33 7.97 3.66
C ASN A 142 -3.97 6.63 2.99
N GLU A 143 -2.80 6.07 3.30
CA GLU A 143 -2.37 4.75 2.79
C GLU A 143 -3.32 3.63 3.25
N MET A 144 -3.73 3.64 4.52
CA MET A 144 -4.71 2.68 5.08
C MET A 144 -6.07 2.76 4.36
N ILE A 145 -6.56 3.97 4.10
CA ILE A 145 -7.80 4.21 3.36
C ILE A 145 -7.66 3.70 1.92
N GLY A 146 -6.53 3.99 1.26
CA GLY A 146 -6.22 3.49 -0.08
C GLY A 146 -6.13 1.97 -0.15
N CYS A 147 -5.75 1.30 0.94
CA CYS A 147 -5.78 -0.17 1.05
C CYS A 147 -7.15 -0.73 1.46
N GLY A 148 -8.19 0.11 1.57
CA GLY A 148 -9.55 -0.32 1.94
C GLY A 148 -9.75 -0.62 3.42
N LEU A 149 -8.83 -0.24 4.33
CA LEU A 149 -8.91 -0.60 5.75
C LEU A 149 -10.21 -0.17 6.43
N ILE A 150 -10.79 0.97 6.01
CA ILE A 150 -12.04 1.49 6.57
C ILE A 150 -13.18 0.46 6.52
N LYS A 151 -13.34 -0.20 5.37
CA LYS A 151 -14.36 -1.24 5.13
C LYS A 151 -14.17 -2.44 6.06
N TYR A 152 -12.92 -2.87 6.26
CA TYR A 152 -12.61 -4.00 7.15
C TYR A 152 -12.83 -3.64 8.62
N VAL A 153 -12.43 -2.44 9.04
CA VAL A 153 -12.66 -1.97 10.42
C VAL A 153 -14.16 -1.86 10.72
N ASP A 154 -14.97 -1.32 9.81
CA ASP A 154 -16.42 -1.25 9.95
C ASP A 154 -17.03 -2.65 10.12
N GLN A 155 -16.68 -3.59 9.24
CA GLN A 155 -17.15 -4.98 9.31
C GLN A 155 -16.69 -5.71 10.59
N MET A 156 -15.47 -5.44 11.06
CA MET A 156 -14.96 -6.05 12.28
C MET A 156 -15.68 -5.52 13.52
N LYS A 157 -16.09 -4.25 13.54
CA LYS A 157 -16.85 -3.66 14.65
C LYS A 157 -18.27 -4.18 14.80
N GLU A 158 -18.86 -4.73 13.73
CA GLU A 158 -20.15 -5.42 13.81
C GLU A 158 -20.07 -6.77 14.56
N ARG A 159 -18.84 -7.30 14.75
CA ARG A 159 -18.59 -8.59 15.43
C ARG A 159 -18.31 -8.38 16.91
N GLN A 160 -18.59 -9.41 17.71
CA GLN A 160 -18.16 -9.45 19.12
C GLN A 160 -16.75 -10.02 19.23
N TRP A 161 -15.83 -9.24 19.79
CA TRP A 161 -14.45 -9.65 20.08
C TRP A 161 -14.26 -9.85 21.58
N THR A 162 -13.56 -10.92 21.95
CA THR A 162 -13.23 -11.23 23.35
C THR A 162 -11.93 -10.59 23.81
N ASP A 163 -11.02 -10.27 22.87
CA ASP A 163 -9.74 -9.63 23.16
C ASP A 163 -9.94 -8.10 23.31
N PRO A 164 -9.65 -7.52 24.49
CA PRO A 164 -9.85 -6.10 24.75
C PRO A 164 -8.91 -5.21 23.92
N ASP A 165 -7.71 -5.69 23.57
CA ASP A 165 -6.75 -4.92 22.75
C ASP A 165 -7.32 -4.72 21.35
N ILE A 166 -7.95 -5.76 20.78
CA ILE A 166 -8.60 -5.67 19.45
C ILE A 166 -9.73 -4.65 19.48
N VAL A 167 -10.58 -4.67 20.51
CA VAL A 167 -11.70 -3.72 20.63
C VAL A 167 -11.19 -2.29 20.71
N GLU A 168 -10.19 -2.03 21.57
CA GLU A 168 -9.61 -0.69 21.72
C GLU A 168 -8.95 -0.21 20.42
N ASP A 169 -8.16 -1.06 19.76
CA ASP A 169 -7.49 -0.71 18.51
C ASP A 169 -8.50 -0.42 17.38
N LEU A 170 -9.57 -1.22 17.27
CA LEU A 170 -10.65 -0.98 16.32
C LEU A 170 -11.39 0.34 16.60
N ASP A 171 -11.64 0.68 17.85
CA ASP A 171 -12.29 1.94 18.22
C ASP A 171 -11.46 3.16 17.83
N VAL A 172 -10.15 3.11 18.12
CA VAL A 172 -9.22 4.19 17.77
C VAL A 172 -9.07 4.30 16.25
N LEU A 173 -8.82 3.17 15.56
CA LEU A 173 -8.65 3.17 14.10
C LEU A 173 -9.91 3.62 13.38
N HIS A 174 -11.09 3.13 13.79
CA HIS A 174 -12.37 3.56 13.22
C HIS A 174 -12.53 5.08 13.32
N LYS A 175 -12.27 5.65 14.51
CA LYS A 175 -12.34 7.11 14.69
C LYS A 175 -11.38 7.84 13.76
N LEU A 176 -10.09 7.50 13.78
CA LEU A 176 -9.06 8.20 13.02
C LEU A 176 -9.27 8.07 11.49
N LEU A 177 -9.63 6.89 11.00
CA LEU A 177 -9.89 6.63 9.58
C LEU A 177 -11.09 7.44 9.09
N HIS A 178 -12.22 7.41 9.82
CA HIS A 178 -13.42 8.14 9.42
C HIS A 178 -13.28 9.66 9.55
N GLU A 179 -12.49 10.15 10.51
CA GLU A 179 -12.15 11.58 10.61
C GLU A 179 -11.28 12.02 9.44
N ASN A 180 -10.18 11.31 9.16
CA ASN A 180 -9.28 11.63 8.04
C ASN A 180 -9.99 11.49 6.69
N PHE A 181 -10.83 10.46 6.49
CA PHE A 181 -11.58 10.26 5.24
C PHE A 181 -12.50 11.45 4.91
N LYS A 182 -13.12 12.07 5.92
CA LYS A 182 -13.98 13.26 5.70
C LYS A 182 -13.21 14.48 5.21
N GLU A 183 -11.92 14.56 5.52
CA GLU A 183 -11.04 15.65 5.09
C GLU A 183 -10.44 15.41 3.70
N MET A 184 -10.46 14.18 3.20
CA MET A 184 -9.95 13.83 1.88
C MET A 184 -10.92 14.26 0.77
N SER A 185 -10.38 14.82 -0.31
CA SER A 185 -11.17 14.99 -1.53
C SER A 185 -11.33 13.66 -2.27
N THR A 186 -12.33 13.56 -3.16
CA THR A 186 -12.51 12.38 -4.03
C THR A 186 -11.24 12.06 -4.84
N TRP A 187 -10.45 13.07 -5.18
CA TRP A 187 -9.18 12.88 -5.85
C TRP A 187 -8.10 12.30 -4.93
N ASP A 188 -8.06 12.72 -3.67
CA ASP A 188 -7.09 12.19 -2.70
C ASP A 188 -7.37 10.72 -2.40
N VAL A 189 -8.65 10.34 -2.32
CA VAL A 189 -9.05 8.94 -2.14
C VAL A 189 -8.64 8.11 -3.36
N TYR A 190 -8.92 8.58 -4.57
CA TYR A 190 -8.47 7.92 -5.81
C TYR A 190 -6.94 7.77 -5.87
N LEU A 191 -6.20 8.82 -5.51
CA LEU A 191 -4.74 8.77 -5.52
C LEU A 191 -4.21 7.75 -4.51
N ALA A 192 -4.79 7.69 -3.30
CA ALA A 192 -4.41 6.72 -2.28
C ALA A 192 -4.68 5.28 -2.74
N GLU A 193 -5.81 5.04 -3.41
CA GLU A 193 -6.19 3.73 -3.97
C GLU A 193 -5.24 3.31 -5.11
N VAL A 194 -4.92 4.21 -6.05
CA VAL A 194 -3.95 3.93 -7.12
C VAL A 194 -2.55 3.66 -6.56
N GLN A 195 -2.14 4.38 -5.51
CA GLN A 195 -0.84 4.21 -4.88
C GLN A 195 -0.74 2.92 -4.06
N SER A 196 -1.82 2.51 -3.40
CA SER A 196 -1.87 1.22 -2.69
C SER A 196 -1.79 0.05 -3.67
N GLY A 197 -2.36 0.21 -4.86
CA GLY A 197 -2.49 -0.85 -5.86
C GLY A 197 -3.67 -1.79 -5.59
N SER A 198 -4.53 -1.45 -4.64
CA SER A 198 -5.73 -2.20 -4.25
C SER A 198 -6.97 -1.56 -4.86
N LEU A 199 -7.03 -1.50 -6.20
CA LEU A 199 -8.16 -0.88 -6.92
C LEU A 199 -9.44 -1.72 -6.74
N GLU A 200 -10.56 -1.08 -6.38
CA GLU A 200 -11.88 -1.71 -6.35
C GLU A 200 -12.87 -0.93 -7.23
N TRP A 201 -13.73 -1.63 -8.00
CA TRP A 201 -14.77 -0.93 -8.76
C TRP A 201 -15.67 -0.09 -7.84
N GLY A 202 -15.89 1.16 -8.23
CA GLY A 202 -16.67 2.09 -7.42
C GLY A 202 -16.86 3.44 -8.09
N ILE A 203 -17.30 4.43 -7.30
CA ILE A 203 -17.60 5.78 -7.81
C ILE A 203 -16.38 6.51 -8.40
N LEU A 204 -15.17 6.07 -8.03
CA LEU A 204 -13.89 6.66 -8.44
C LEU A 204 -13.49 6.21 -9.85
N HIS A 205 -13.89 5.02 -10.28
CA HIS A 205 -13.56 4.44 -11.59
C HIS A 205 -14.71 4.62 -12.57
N THR A 206 -15.12 5.87 -12.80
CA THR A 206 -16.25 6.20 -13.68
C THR A 206 -15.92 7.33 -14.64
N GLU A 207 -16.56 7.34 -15.82
CA GLU A 207 -16.44 8.43 -16.80
C GLU A 207 -16.69 9.82 -16.15
N LYS A 208 -17.64 9.90 -15.21
CA LYS A 208 -17.94 11.14 -14.48
C LYS A 208 -16.74 11.62 -13.67
N PHE A 209 -16.10 10.74 -12.92
CA PHE A 209 -14.89 11.07 -12.16
C PHE A 209 -13.78 11.60 -13.08
N PHE A 210 -13.53 10.93 -14.21
CA PHE A 210 -12.47 11.31 -15.14
C PHE A 210 -12.77 12.64 -15.86
N LYS A 211 -14.02 12.92 -16.20
CA LYS A 211 -14.42 14.25 -16.72
C LYS A 211 -14.06 15.38 -15.77
N GLU A 212 -14.21 15.16 -14.48
CA GLU A 212 -13.96 16.17 -13.44
C GLU A 212 -12.47 16.27 -13.07
N ASN A 213 -11.74 15.15 -13.07
CA ASN A 213 -10.41 15.08 -12.46
C ASN A 213 -9.24 14.82 -13.43
N ALA A 214 -9.49 14.54 -14.72
CA ALA A 214 -8.42 14.17 -15.67
C ALA A 214 -7.24 15.16 -15.67
N LYS A 215 -7.48 16.47 -15.52
CA LYS A 215 -6.41 17.48 -15.48
C LYS A 215 -5.43 17.30 -14.31
N LYS A 216 -5.89 16.74 -13.19
CA LYS A 216 -5.05 16.52 -12.00
C LYS A 216 -3.97 15.46 -12.22
N PHE A 217 -4.14 14.58 -13.22
CA PHE A 217 -3.13 13.58 -13.58
C PHE A 217 -1.81 14.18 -14.04
N GLU A 218 -1.79 15.44 -14.50
CA GLU A 218 -0.56 16.13 -14.92
C GLU A 218 0.45 16.25 -13.76
N GLY A 219 -0.02 16.35 -12.52
CA GLY A 219 0.82 16.56 -11.35
C GLY A 219 1.43 17.96 -11.32
N ALA A 220 2.26 18.25 -10.31
CA ALA A 220 2.91 19.56 -10.18
C ALA A 220 4.02 19.78 -11.21
N ASP A 221 4.70 18.70 -11.60
CA ASP A 221 5.88 18.73 -12.48
C ASP A 221 5.57 18.29 -13.93
N GLY A 222 4.30 18.03 -14.26
CA GLY A 222 3.91 17.53 -15.59
C GLY A 222 4.39 16.10 -15.87
N ASP A 223 4.64 15.31 -14.83
CA ASP A 223 5.32 14.02 -14.92
C ASP A 223 4.37 12.83 -15.09
N PHE A 224 3.06 13.05 -14.95
CA PHE A 224 2.01 12.05 -15.08
C PHE A 224 2.23 10.79 -14.23
N VAL A 225 2.73 10.95 -13.00
CA VAL A 225 3.01 9.82 -12.09
C VAL A 225 1.81 8.91 -11.87
N VAL A 226 0.59 9.44 -11.78
CA VAL A 226 -0.63 8.61 -11.62
C VAL A 226 -0.82 7.67 -12.82
N VAL A 227 -0.56 8.14 -14.04
CA VAL A 227 -0.63 7.29 -15.24
C VAL A 227 0.44 6.21 -15.19
N LYS A 228 1.65 6.52 -14.70
CA LYS A 228 2.73 5.53 -14.54
C LYS A 228 2.35 4.44 -13.53
N TYR A 229 1.69 4.79 -12.43
CA TYR A 229 1.16 3.81 -11.49
C TYR A 229 0.11 2.92 -12.14
N LEU A 230 -0.89 3.49 -12.83
CA LEU A 230 -1.89 2.71 -13.55
C LEU A 230 -1.26 1.75 -14.57
N ILE A 231 -0.26 2.20 -15.32
CA ILE A 231 0.49 1.35 -16.25
C ILE A 231 1.15 0.19 -15.51
N ALA A 232 1.79 0.44 -14.36
CA ALA A 232 2.38 -0.64 -13.55
C ALA A 232 1.33 -1.63 -13.04
N LEU A 233 0.14 -1.15 -12.66
CA LEU A 233 -0.97 -1.99 -12.17
C LEU A 233 -1.58 -2.90 -13.25
N THR A 234 -1.38 -2.60 -14.54
CA THR A 234 -1.73 -3.55 -15.62
C THR A 234 -0.92 -4.84 -15.59
N ALA A 235 0.17 -4.90 -14.79
CA ALA A 235 0.95 -6.10 -14.52
C ALA A 235 0.69 -6.69 -13.12
N SER A 236 -0.39 -6.28 -12.44
CA SER A 236 -0.83 -6.88 -11.17
C SER A 236 -1.08 -8.39 -11.31
N ASN A 237 -1.02 -9.14 -10.22
CA ASN A 237 -1.46 -10.55 -10.21
C ASN A 237 -2.98 -10.69 -10.09
N ASP A 238 -3.68 -9.58 -9.85
CA ASP A 238 -5.12 -9.50 -9.74
C ASP A 238 -5.73 -8.98 -11.05
N GLU A 239 -6.51 -9.83 -11.72
CA GLU A 239 -7.15 -9.54 -13.00
C GLU A 239 -8.21 -8.41 -12.89
N GLU A 240 -8.83 -8.22 -11.72
CA GLU A 240 -9.76 -7.11 -11.47
C GLU A 240 -9.02 -5.78 -11.41
N VAL A 241 -7.90 -5.73 -10.67
CA VAL A 241 -7.00 -4.56 -10.64
C VAL A 241 -6.48 -4.24 -12.04
N GLN A 242 -6.07 -5.25 -12.82
CA GLN A 242 -5.66 -5.04 -14.21
C GLN A 242 -6.80 -4.45 -15.06
N SER A 243 -8.05 -4.90 -14.84
CA SER A 243 -9.22 -4.44 -15.58
C SER A 243 -9.53 -2.98 -15.29
N ILE A 244 -9.52 -2.59 -14.02
CA ILE A 244 -9.74 -1.21 -13.57
C ILE A 244 -8.61 -0.31 -14.10
N ALA A 245 -7.35 -0.75 -13.99
CA ALA A 245 -6.21 0.00 -14.50
C ALA A 245 -6.33 0.25 -16.02
N CYS A 246 -6.73 -0.76 -16.80
CA CYS A 246 -6.99 -0.60 -18.23
C CYS A 246 -8.10 0.42 -18.50
N TYR A 247 -9.23 0.31 -17.77
CA TYR A 247 -10.34 1.24 -17.88
C TYR A 247 -9.92 2.68 -17.61
N ASP A 248 -9.25 2.91 -16.48
CA ASP A 248 -8.81 4.22 -16.01
C ASP A 248 -7.83 4.88 -16.99
N ILE A 249 -6.86 4.14 -17.52
CA ILE A 249 -5.95 4.65 -18.55
C ILE A 249 -6.75 5.09 -19.79
N GLY A 250 -7.73 4.28 -20.20
CA GLY A 250 -8.61 4.62 -21.31
C GLY A 250 -9.41 5.90 -21.06
N GLU A 251 -10.02 6.05 -19.88
CA GLU A 251 -10.76 7.26 -19.51
C GLU A 251 -9.85 8.50 -19.40
N PHE A 252 -8.65 8.37 -18.84
CA PHE A 252 -7.65 9.44 -18.85
C PHE A 252 -7.33 9.88 -20.29
N VAL A 253 -7.07 8.94 -21.20
CA VAL A 253 -6.78 9.22 -22.62
C VAL A 253 -7.93 9.96 -23.30
N ARG A 254 -9.17 9.63 -22.95
CA ARG A 254 -10.38 10.24 -23.50
C ARG A 254 -10.59 11.66 -22.98
N HIS A 255 -10.36 11.89 -21.69
CA HIS A 255 -10.76 13.12 -21.02
C HIS A 255 -9.63 14.13 -20.82
N TYR A 256 -8.36 13.74 -20.91
CA TYR A 256 -7.23 14.66 -20.83
C TYR A 256 -6.82 15.18 -22.23
N PRO A 257 -6.62 16.50 -22.41
CA PRO A 257 -6.11 17.06 -23.67
C PRO A 257 -4.77 16.43 -24.07
N ASN A 258 -4.64 15.95 -25.30
CA ASN A 258 -3.45 15.21 -25.76
C ASN A 258 -3.14 13.90 -25.00
N GLY A 259 -4.11 13.34 -24.24
CA GLY A 259 -3.93 12.12 -23.45
C GLY A 259 -3.39 10.94 -24.27
N ARG A 260 -3.76 10.81 -25.55
CA ARG A 260 -3.20 9.80 -26.48
C ARG A 260 -1.68 9.92 -26.66
N SER A 261 -1.17 11.15 -26.80
CA SER A 261 0.26 11.38 -26.99
C SER A 261 1.03 11.04 -25.72
N ILE A 262 0.47 11.39 -24.56
CA ILE A 262 1.05 11.11 -23.24
C ILE A 262 1.05 9.61 -22.95
N ALA A 263 -0.08 8.94 -23.14
CA ALA A 263 -0.15 7.49 -22.95
C ALA A 263 0.82 6.73 -23.88
N ARG A 264 1.03 7.23 -25.11
CA ARG A 264 2.02 6.68 -26.04
C ARG A 264 3.45 6.92 -25.57
N SER A 265 3.80 8.13 -25.12
CA SER A 265 5.17 8.44 -24.66
C SER A 265 5.54 7.69 -23.38
N LEU A 266 4.54 7.36 -22.54
CA LEU A 266 4.71 6.54 -21.34
C LEU A 266 4.68 5.03 -21.62
N GLY A 267 4.47 4.60 -22.86
CA GLY A 267 4.45 3.17 -23.24
C GLY A 267 3.17 2.41 -22.89
N ALA A 268 2.10 3.09 -22.47
CA ALA A 268 0.84 2.46 -22.05
C ALA A 268 0.24 1.56 -23.14
N LYS A 269 0.29 2.01 -24.40
CA LYS A 269 -0.28 1.28 -25.54
C LYS A 269 0.31 -0.14 -25.64
N ASP A 270 1.63 -0.25 -25.61
CA ASP A 270 2.31 -1.53 -25.86
C ASP A 270 2.11 -2.52 -24.70
N ILE A 271 1.92 -1.99 -23.48
CA ILE A 271 1.66 -2.80 -22.29
C ILE A 271 0.20 -3.29 -22.30
N VAL A 272 -0.78 -2.40 -22.47
CA VAL A 272 -2.20 -2.76 -22.49
C VAL A 272 -2.54 -3.67 -23.68
N MET A 273 -1.88 -3.50 -24.83
CA MET A 273 -2.09 -4.34 -26.01
C MET A 273 -1.76 -5.83 -25.75
N ARG A 274 -0.92 -6.15 -24.76
CA ARG A 274 -0.65 -7.55 -24.36
C ARG A 274 -1.84 -8.21 -23.65
N LEU A 275 -2.77 -7.42 -23.14
CA LEU A 275 -3.95 -7.88 -22.40
C LEU A 275 -5.19 -8.02 -23.30
N VAL A 276 -5.08 -7.65 -24.59
CA VAL A 276 -6.20 -7.70 -25.55
C VAL A 276 -6.64 -9.13 -25.86
N ASP A 277 -5.74 -10.11 -25.75
CA ASP A 277 -6.06 -11.54 -25.96
C ASP A 277 -6.06 -12.32 -24.63
N HIS A 278 -6.30 -11.62 -23.50
CA HIS A 278 -6.35 -12.26 -22.19
C HIS A 278 -7.54 -13.24 -22.07
N SER A 279 -7.37 -14.33 -21.29
CA SER A 279 -8.41 -15.34 -21.10
C SER A 279 -9.61 -14.87 -20.28
N ASN A 280 -9.41 -13.84 -19.45
CA ASN A 280 -10.47 -13.17 -18.72
C ASN A 280 -11.20 -12.20 -19.66
N GLU A 281 -12.48 -12.46 -19.94
CA GLU A 281 -13.31 -11.70 -20.87
C GLU A 281 -13.49 -10.23 -20.46
N GLU A 282 -13.61 -9.95 -19.16
CA GLU A 282 -13.80 -8.60 -18.67
C GLU A 282 -12.53 -7.76 -18.82
N LEU A 283 -11.38 -8.33 -18.45
CA LEU A 283 -10.08 -7.71 -18.66
C LEU A 283 -9.82 -7.47 -20.14
N GLN A 284 -10.04 -8.49 -20.99
CA GLN A 284 -9.92 -8.36 -22.44
C GLN A 284 -10.80 -7.22 -22.97
N ARG A 285 -12.06 -7.13 -22.54
CA ARG A 285 -13.00 -6.07 -22.95
C ARG A 285 -12.47 -4.69 -22.56
N HIS A 286 -11.98 -4.52 -21.34
CA HIS A 286 -11.42 -3.25 -20.86
C HIS A 286 -10.13 -2.87 -21.57
N ALA A 287 -9.22 -3.83 -21.79
CA ALA A 287 -7.99 -3.63 -22.54
C ALA A 287 -8.27 -3.22 -24.00
N LEU A 288 -9.17 -3.92 -24.69
CA LEU A 288 -9.61 -3.58 -26.06
C LEU A 288 -10.17 -2.16 -26.15
N THR A 289 -11.02 -1.80 -25.19
CA THR A 289 -11.64 -0.47 -25.13
C THR A 289 -10.59 0.61 -24.90
N ALA A 290 -9.65 0.38 -23.97
CA ALA A 290 -8.56 1.30 -23.67
C ALA A 290 -7.64 1.52 -24.88
N VAL A 291 -7.23 0.44 -25.55
CA VAL A 291 -6.43 0.50 -26.78
C VAL A 291 -7.18 1.23 -27.90
N SER A 292 -8.48 1.00 -28.04
CA SER A 292 -9.31 1.70 -29.03
C SER A 292 -9.31 3.21 -28.81
N LYS A 293 -9.47 3.67 -27.56
CA LYS A 293 -9.39 5.10 -27.19
C LYS A 293 -8.02 5.72 -27.48
N MET A 294 -6.95 4.94 -27.37
CA MET A 294 -5.58 5.38 -27.69
C MET A 294 -5.30 5.49 -29.20
N MET A 295 -6.00 4.71 -30.04
CA MET A 295 -5.73 4.63 -31.47
C MET A 295 -6.68 5.45 -32.34
N VAL A 296 -7.97 5.52 -31.98
CA VAL A 296 -9.00 6.15 -32.81
C VAL A 296 -9.10 7.64 -32.50
N GLN A 297 -9.15 8.49 -33.53
CA GLN A 297 -9.17 9.94 -33.36
C GLN A 297 -10.49 10.48 -32.76
N ASN A 298 -11.62 9.83 -33.01
CA ASN A 298 -12.97 10.24 -32.59
C ASN A 298 -13.62 9.17 -31.70
N TRP A 299 -13.62 9.38 -30.38
CA TRP A 299 -14.22 8.48 -29.37
C TRP A 299 -14.93 9.28 -28.28
#